data_AF-A0A4U2XZY6-F1
#
_entry.id   AF-A0A4U2XZY6-F1
#
_cell.length_a   1.000
_cell.length_b   1.000
_cell.length_c   1.000
_cell.angle_alpha   90.00
_cell.angle_beta   90.00
_cell.angle_gamma   90.00
#
_symmetry.space_group_name_H-M   'P 1'
#
loop_
_entity.id
_entity.type
_entity.pdbx_description
1 polymer ?
#
loop_
_entity_poly.entity_id
_entity_poly.type
_entity_poly.pdbx_seq_one_letter_code
_entity_poly.pdbx_strand_id
1 'polypeptide(L)'
;MSLGELLKELRGDESLRDAAKRMDITFSYLAMLERGTDRRTGNAIKPTPETLQRIATAYQYDYIKLIYVAGLSDEPTYNPALKEPFPHNPSLQQWYKSLPQCNEKDVEKLKIIWEVLS
;
A
#
# COMPACT_ATOMS: atom_id res chain seq x y z
N MET A 1 5.49 10.22 13.54
CA MET A 1 6.64 10.11 12.62
C MET A 1 6.22 10.66 11.28
N SER A 2 6.97 11.63 10.76
CA SER A 2 6.79 12.19 9.41
C SER A 2 7.53 11.36 8.37
N LEU A 3 7.19 11.53 7.09
CA LEU A 3 7.92 10.89 5.99
C LEU A 3 9.41 11.24 6.02
N GLY A 4 9.76 12.50 6.31
CA GLY A 4 11.15 12.92 6.35
C GLY A 4 11.96 12.22 7.45
N GLU A 5 11.36 12.02 8.63
CA GLU A 5 11.97 11.27 9.73
C GLU A 5 12.18 9.80 9.35
N LEU A 6 11.17 9.17 8.74
CA LEU A 6 11.26 7.77 8.28
C LEU A 6 12.37 7.59 7.24
N LEU A 7 12.47 8.49 6.26
CA LEU A 7 13.51 8.40 5.23
C LEU A 7 14.91 8.58 5.81
N LYS A 8 15.04 9.44 6.82
CA LYS A 8 16.30 9.64 7.54
C LYS A 8 16.68 8.40 8.35
N GLU A 9 15.71 7.73 8.97
CA GLU A 9 15.91 6.47 9.68
C GLU A 9 16.32 5.34 8.72
N LEU A 10 15.62 5.20 7.59
CA LEU A 10 15.93 4.20 6.56
C LEU A 10 17.32 4.42 5.95
N ARG A 11 17.73 5.67 5.76
CA ARG A 11 19.07 6.02 5.26
C ARG A 11 20.17 5.68 6.28
N GLY A 12 19.90 5.84 7.56
CA GLY A 12 20.91 5.68 8.62
C GLY A 12 22.15 6.55 8.37
N ASP A 13 23.31 5.92 8.34
CA ASP A 13 24.61 6.56 8.12
C ASP A 13 25.00 6.71 6.63
N GLU A 14 24.19 6.20 5.70
CA GLU A 14 24.45 6.34 4.27
C GLU A 14 24.42 7.81 3.84
N SER A 15 25.35 8.22 2.97
CA SER A 15 25.39 9.59 2.48
C SER A 15 24.15 9.91 1.64
N LEU A 16 23.70 11.16 1.66
CA LEU A 16 22.58 11.62 0.81
C LEU A 16 22.83 11.34 -0.68
N ARG A 17 24.10 11.34 -1.12
CA ARG A 17 24.45 11.10 -2.53
C ARG A 17 24.29 9.63 -2.89
N ASP A 18 24.76 8.73 -2.04
CA ASP A 18 24.70 7.29 -2.29
C ASP A 18 23.26 6.79 -2.20
N ALA A 19 22.53 7.23 -1.18
CA ALA A 19 21.11 6.94 -1.02
C ALA A 19 20.29 7.43 -2.22
N ALA A 20 20.49 8.69 -2.64
CA ALA A 20 19.78 9.26 -3.78
C ALA A 20 20.10 8.52 -5.08
N LYS A 21 21.36 8.13 -5.30
CA LYS A 21 21.78 7.32 -6.45
C LYS A 21 21.10 5.95 -6.47
N ARG A 22 20.98 5.28 -5.31
CA ARG A 22 20.30 3.99 -5.18
C ARG A 22 18.80 4.08 -5.50
N MET A 23 18.16 5.19 -5.11
CA MET A 23 16.76 5.49 -5.42
C MET A 23 16.55 6.13 -6.80
N ASP A 24 17.64 6.42 -7.51
CA ASP A 24 17.67 7.11 -8.81
C ASP A 24 17.05 8.54 -8.76
N ILE A 25 17.02 9.16 -7.58
CA ILE A 25 16.55 10.54 -7.39
C ILE A 25 17.72 11.52 -7.24
N THR A 26 17.45 12.82 -7.30
CA THR A 26 18.50 13.82 -7.03
C THR A 26 18.77 13.95 -5.53
N PHE A 27 20.05 14.14 -5.15
CA PHE A 27 20.43 14.30 -3.75
C PHE A 27 19.76 15.52 -3.08
N SER A 28 19.53 16.59 -3.86
CA SER A 28 18.83 17.79 -3.42
C SER A 28 17.38 17.49 -3.09
N TYR A 29 16.73 16.64 -3.90
CA TYR A 29 15.36 16.21 -3.67
C TYR A 29 15.25 15.27 -2.45
N LEU A 30 16.17 14.33 -2.27
CA LEU A 30 16.22 13.51 -1.06
C LEU A 30 16.39 14.37 0.21
N ALA A 31 17.32 15.32 0.20
CA ALA A 31 17.54 16.24 1.31
C ALA A 31 16.32 17.12 1.62
N MET A 32 15.53 17.42 0.58
CA MET A 32 14.26 18.12 0.67
C MET A 32 13.18 17.23 1.32
N LEU A 33 13.06 15.98 0.89
CA LEU A 33 12.12 14.99 1.46
C LEU A 33 12.41 14.72 2.94
N GLU A 34 13.67 14.51 3.33
CA GLU A 34 14.06 14.29 4.73
C GLU A 34 13.75 15.47 5.65
N ARG A 35 13.78 16.69 5.11
CA ARG A 35 13.44 17.92 5.84
C ARG A 35 11.92 18.16 5.91
N GLY A 36 11.14 17.53 5.04
CA GLY A 36 9.68 17.68 4.95
C GLY A 36 9.18 19.03 4.43
N THR A 37 10.07 20.01 4.21
CA THR A 37 9.72 21.38 3.79
C THR A 37 10.62 21.91 2.69
N ASP A 38 10.01 22.61 1.74
CA ASP A 38 10.71 23.34 0.70
C ASP A 38 11.19 24.70 1.25
N ARG A 39 12.50 24.94 1.20
CA ARG A 39 13.13 26.19 1.67
C ARG A 39 12.66 27.43 0.91
N ARG A 40 12.23 27.27 -0.35
CA ARG A 40 11.88 28.37 -1.24
C ARG A 40 10.43 28.83 -1.07
N THR A 41 9.54 27.93 -0.65
CA THR A 41 8.10 28.18 -0.57
C THR A 41 7.51 27.98 0.82
N GLY A 42 8.23 27.32 1.73
CA GLY A 42 7.73 26.92 3.05
C GLY A 42 6.72 25.77 3.01
N ASN A 43 6.41 25.24 1.82
CA ASN A 43 5.39 24.22 1.65
C ASN A 43 5.90 22.82 2.01
N ALA A 44 4.97 21.98 2.47
CA ALA A 44 5.23 20.57 2.68
C ALA A 44 5.55 19.88 1.34
N ILE A 45 6.60 19.06 1.33
CA ILE A 45 7.00 18.33 0.13
C ILE A 45 6.22 17.03 0.06
N LYS A 46 5.38 16.91 -0.97
CA LYS A 46 4.64 15.68 -1.26
C LYS A 46 5.33 14.95 -2.42
N PRO A 47 5.97 13.79 -2.18
CA PRO A 47 6.52 12.99 -3.27
C PRO A 47 5.43 12.39 -4.15
N THR A 48 5.79 12.07 -5.39
CA THR A 48 4.89 11.34 -6.29
C THR A 48 4.82 9.85 -5.89
N PRO A 49 3.73 9.14 -6.24
CA PRO A 49 3.64 7.69 -6.04
C PRO A 49 4.83 6.93 -6.68
N GLU A 50 5.26 7.34 -7.87
CA GLU A 50 6.43 6.77 -8.56
C GLU A 50 7.72 6.93 -7.73
N THR A 51 7.93 8.10 -7.14
CA THR A 51 9.07 8.34 -6.24
C THR A 51 9.03 7.40 -5.04
N LEU A 52 7.86 7.25 -4.42
CA LEU A 52 7.69 6.37 -3.27
C LEU A 52 7.91 4.89 -3.65
N GLN A 53 7.55 4.48 -4.86
CA GLN A 53 7.82 3.13 -5.36
C GLN A 53 9.34 2.87 -5.52
N ARG A 54 10.08 3.88 -5.99
CA ARG A 54 11.56 3.80 -6.10
C ARG A 54 12.21 3.73 -4.73
N ILE A 55 11.74 4.53 -3.77
CA ILE A 55 12.18 4.49 -2.36
C ILE A 55 11.88 3.12 -1.75
N ALA A 56 10.66 2.61 -1.93
CA ALA A 56 10.24 1.30 -1.43
C ALA A 56 11.14 0.19 -1.97
N THR A 57 11.42 0.21 -3.27
CA THR A 57 12.29 -0.77 -3.93
C THR A 57 13.73 -0.67 -3.43
N ALA A 58 14.27 0.56 -3.32
CA ALA A 58 15.64 0.79 -2.87
C ALA A 58 15.87 0.26 -1.45
N TYR A 59 14.97 0.59 -0.52
CA TYR A 59 15.07 0.20 0.89
C TYR A 59 14.43 -1.14 1.23
N GLN A 60 13.87 -1.86 0.24
CA GLN A 60 13.05 -3.06 0.46
C GLN A 60 11.96 -2.84 1.52
N TYR A 61 11.35 -1.66 1.47
CA TYR A 61 10.36 -1.21 2.45
C TYR A 61 8.95 -1.28 1.86
N ASP A 62 7.96 -1.41 2.74
CA ASP A 62 6.56 -1.49 2.35
C ASP A 62 6.06 -0.18 1.71
N TYR A 63 5.73 -0.24 0.42
CA TYR A 63 5.20 0.88 -0.35
C TYR A 63 3.92 1.45 0.24
N ILE A 64 3.01 0.61 0.76
CA ILE A 64 1.73 1.06 1.33
C ILE A 64 1.98 1.87 2.61
N LYS A 65 2.96 1.44 3.43
CA LYS A 65 3.38 2.22 4.59
C LYS A 65 3.96 3.57 4.20
N LEU A 66 4.76 3.63 3.12
CA LEU A 66 5.30 4.91 2.62
C LEU A 66 4.21 5.87 2.14
N ILE A 67 3.21 5.38 1.43
CA ILE A 67 2.05 6.16 0.97
C ILE A 67 1.27 6.74 2.16
N TYR A 68 1.05 5.90 3.18
CA TYR A 68 0.37 6.32 4.41
C TYR A 68 1.15 7.40 5.16
N VAL A 69 2.45 7.19 5.39
CA VAL A 69 3.32 8.15 6.10
C VAL A 69 3.52 9.45 5.29
N ALA A 70 3.44 9.38 3.96
CA ALA A 70 3.48 10.55 3.08
C ALA A 70 2.19 11.39 3.10
N GLY A 71 1.12 10.92 3.75
CA GLY A 71 -0.18 11.61 3.77
C GLY A 71 -0.87 11.63 2.41
N LEU A 72 -0.59 10.62 1.57
CA LEU A 72 -1.23 10.43 0.26
C LEU A 72 -2.47 9.54 0.34
N SER A 73 -2.71 8.87 1.48
CA SER A 73 -3.91 8.08 1.75
C SER A 73 -4.25 8.14 3.24
N ASP A 74 -5.52 8.39 3.56
CA ASP A 74 -6.05 8.29 4.92
C ASP A 74 -6.37 6.82 5.21
N GLU A 75 -5.38 6.12 5.79
CA GLU A 75 -5.31 4.66 5.93
C GLU A 75 -5.39 3.91 4.58
N PRO A 76 -4.78 2.73 4.43
CA PRO A 76 -5.26 1.81 3.43
C PRO A 76 -6.69 1.47 3.86
N THR A 77 -7.69 2.11 3.25
CA THR A 77 -9.07 1.63 3.38
C THR A 77 -9.04 0.21 2.82
N TYR A 78 -8.89 -0.75 3.73
CA TYR A 78 -9.09 -2.15 3.45
C TYR A 78 -10.50 -2.23 2.89
N ASN A 79 -10.60 -2.39 1.57
CA ASN A 79 -11.85 -2.66 0.93
C ASN A 79 -12.04 -4.19 0.99
N PRO A 80 -12.79 -4.73 1.96
CA PRO A 80 -13.04 -6.17 2.03
C PRO A 80 -13.66 -6.71 0.73
N ALA A 81 -14.29 -5.86 -0.08
CA ALA A 81 -14.84 -6.26 -1.39
C ALA A 81 -13.76 -6.52 -2.45
N LEU A 82 -12.52 -6.06 -2.27
CA LEU A 82 -11.40 -6.29 -3.19
C LEU A 82 -10.58 -7.52 -2.83
N LYS A 83 -10.75 -8.10 -1.64
CA LYS A 83 -10.12 -9.39 -1.32
C LYS A 83 -10.94 -10.48 -1.99
N GLU A 84 -10.45 -11.04 -3.09
CA GLU A 84 -11.10 -12.20 -3.68
C GLU A 84 -11.22 -13.31 -2.63
N PRO A 85 -12.44 -13.77 -2.30
CA PRO A 85 -12.60 -14.88 -1.36
C PRO A 85 -11.95 -16.14 -1.93
N PHE A 86 -11.30 -16.91 -1.06
CA PHE A 86 -10.67 -18.20 -1.40
C PHE A 86 -9.54 -18.14 -2.46
N PRO A 87 -8.51 -17.27 -2.28
CA PRO A 87 -7.45 -17.09 -3.29
C PRO A 87 -6.59 -18.34 -3.54
N HIS A 88 -6.59 -19.30 -2.62
CA HIS A 88 -5.88 -20.58 -2.74
C HIS A 88 -6.78 -21.72 -3.25
N ASN A 89 -8.05 -21.44 -3.54
CA ASN A 89 -9.01 -22.42 -4.03
C ASN A 89 -9.80 -21.84 -5.22
N PRO A 90 -9.25 -21.92 -6.44
CA PRO A 90 -9.85 -21.30 -7.62
C PRO A 90 -11.25 -21.85 -7.93
N SER A 91 -11.50 -23.13 -7.65
CA SER A 91 -12.83 -23.75 -7.84
C SER A 91 -13.87 -23.16 -6.90
N LEU A 92 -13.54 -23.01 -5.61
CA LEU A 92 -14.44 -22.42 -4.62
C LEU A 92 -14.72 -20.95 -4.91
N GLN A 93 -13.69 -20.22 -5.35
CA GLN A 93 -13.82 -18.83 -5.78
C GLN A 93 -14.75 -18.67 -6.99
N GLN A 94 -14.63 -19.54 -8.01
CA GLN A 94 -15.52 -19.54 -9.17
C GLN A 94 -16.97 -19.82 -8.78
N TRP A 95 -17.18 -20.81 -7.91
CA TRP A 95 -18.51 -21.10 -7.38
C TRP A 95 -19.09 -19.93 -6.59
N TYR A 96 -18.31 -19.30 -5.70
CA TYR A 96 -18.72 -18.11 -4.95
C TYR A 96 -19.15 -16.94 -5.87
N LYS A 97 -18.40 -16.70 -6.96
CA LYS A 97 -18.74 -15.67 -7.97
C LYS A 97 -20.05 -15.97 -8.71
N SER A 98 -20.48 -17.24 -8.76
CA SER A 98 -21.75 -17.64 -9.39
C SER A 98 -22.97 -17.52 -8.48
N LEU A 99 -22.79 -17.41 -7.16
CA LEU A 99 -23.90 -17.33 -6.18
C LEU A 99 -24.92 -16.21 -6.46
N PRO A 100 -24.51 -14.98 -6.86
CA PRO A 100 -25.48 -13.92 -7.17
C PRO A 100 -26.40 -14.23 -8.37
N GLN A 101 -26.03 -15.23 -9.18
CA GLN A 101 -26.83 -15.67 -10.33
C GLN A 101 -27.76 -16.85 -9.98
N CYS A 102 -27.66 -17.40 -8.78
CA CYS A 102 -28.55 -18.45 -8.30
C CYS A 102 -29.92 -17.86 -7.94
N ASN A 103 -30.98 -18.64 -8.13
CA ASN A 103 -32.30 -18.25 -7.66
C ASN A 103 -32.40 -18.40 -6.14
N GLU A 104 -33.37 -17.71 -5.53
CA GLU A 104 -33.61 -17.70 -4.08
C GLU A 104 -33.73 -19.10 -3.48
N LYS A 105 -34.46 -20.02 -4.14
CA LYS A 105 -34.67 -21.39 -3.66
C LYS A 105 -33.38 -22.20 -3.57
N ASP A 106 -32.43 -21.96 -4.46
CA ASP A 106 -31.15 -22.66 -4.45
C ASP A 106 -30.22 -22.13 -3.36
N VAL A 107 -30.25 -20.82 -3.09
CA VAL A 107 -29.53 -20.21 -1.97
C VAL A 107 -30.11 -20.67 -0.62
N GLU A 108 -31.43 -20.80 -0.51
CA GLU A 108 -32.09 -21.36 0.68
C GLU A 108 -31.66 -22.79 0.98
N LYS A 109 -31.59 -23.66 -0.03
CA LYS A 109 -31.09 -25.04 0.14
C LYS A 109 -29.65 -25.06 0.66
N LEU A 110 -28.78 -24.20 0.12
CA LEU A 110 -27.39 -24.09 0.57
C LEU A 110 -27.31 -23.66 2.04
N LYS A 111 -28.14 -22.70 2.46
CA LYS A 111 -28.24 -22.29 3.86
C LYS A 111 -28.65 -23.44 4.78
N ILE A 112 -29.71 -24.17 4.41
CA ILE A 112 -30.21 -25.31 5.19
C ILE A 112 -29.14 -26.39 5.33
N ILE A 113 -28.47 -26.76 4.22
CA ILE A 113 -27.41 -27.77 4.23
C ILE A 113 -26.26 -27.34 5.14
N TRP A 114 -25.88 -26.06 5.10
CA TRP A 114 -24.84 -25.52 5.97
C TRP A 114 -25.21 -25.60 7.44
N GLU A 115 -26.42 -25.15 7.82
CA GLU A 115 -26.92 -25.17 9.21
C GLU A 115 -27.03 -26.59 9.78
N VAL A 116 -27.21 -27.61 8.93
CA VAL A 116 -27.26 -29.02 9.35
C VAL A 116 -25.86 -29.61 9.57
N LEU A 117 -24.85 -29.09 8.86
CA LEU A 117 -23.48 -29.62 8.87
C LEU A 117 -22.53 -28.86 9.83
N SER A 118 -22.88 -27.62 10.20
CA SER A 118 -22.11 -26.75 11.12
C SER A 118 -22.51 -26.95 12.58
#